data_AF-A0A3R6PJ63-F1
#
_entry.id   AF-A0A3R6PJ63-F1
#
_cell.length_a   1.000
_cell.length_b   1.000
_cell.length_c   1.000
_cell.angle_alpha   90.00
_cell.angle_beta   90.00
_cell.angle_gamma   90.00
#
_symmetry.space_group_name_H-M   'P 1'
#
loop_
_entity.id
_entity.type
_entity.pdbx_description
1 polymer ?
#
loop_
_entity_poly.entity_id
_entity_poly.type
_entity_poly.pdbx_seq_one_letter_code
_entity_poly.pdbx_strand_id
1 'polypeptide(L)'
;MKKASWMDMGRKYILFMIAVICFAAICMGCGKVDDGQEESTGIQIKSGDVESAEDMAQIGVYLDVDKNSSEITDVKYKISGDIGIVSFRYSGVKVELRGSCKYEMYDLAGVENTSNGDMITGNIQGYSATYYTLTPGRIAFWSDGKINYSLYIYVTASDEVLNEVLSHIVFENRYTDRADVQQQIETDSRAFAEKIVKVFNDEDLETMKDMVLYPQETSGGQSIANENELLNISKKDLFTDILMKALNDENALDNLRKTNDGSEYVIGTNYKNVHFILNDDGQFVITKINN
;
A
#
# COMPACT_ATOMS: atom_id res chain seq x y z
N MET A 1 -25.59 19.64 33.36
CA MET A 1 -25.74 18.17 33.28
C MET A 1 -26.61 17.84 32.07
N LYS A 2 -26.00 17.45 30.94
CA LYS A 2 -26.71 17.09 29.71
C LYS A 2 -27.16 15.62 29.80
N LYS A 3 -28.46 15.36 29.61
CA LYS A 3 -29.03 14.01 29.51
C LYS A 3 -28.56 13.38 28.20
N ALA A 4 -27.82 12.28 28.29
CA ALA A 4 -27.51 11.43 27.14
C ALA A 4 -28.78 10.65 26.74
N SER A 5 -29.14 10.77 25.46
CA SER A 5 -30.29 10.11 24.84
C SER A 5 -30.07 8.59 24.79
N TRP A 6 -31.06 7.83 25.28
CA TRP A 6 -31.08 6.38 25.32
C TRP A 6 -31.10 5.69 23.95
N MET A 7 -31.30 6.42 22.84
CA MET A 7 -31.29 5.85 21.48
C MET A 7 -29.89 5.57 20.92
N ASP A 8 -28.83 6.14 21.50
CA ASP A 8 -27.45 5.97 21.00
C ASP A 8 -26.72 4.75 21.63
N MET A 9 -27.24 4.23 22.75
CA MET A 9 -26.71 3.02 23.38
C MET A 9 -27.16 1.74 22.65
N GLY A 10 -28.41 1.69 22.15
CA GLY A 10 -28.95 0.50 21.49
C GLY A 10 -28.24 0.10 20.19
N ARG A 11 -27.79 1.08 19.39
CA ARG A 11 -27.04 0.83 18.14
C ARG A 11 -25.62 0.31 18.40
N LYS A 12 -24.97 0.78 19.47
CA LYS A 12 -23.61 0.36 19.85
C LYS A 12 -23.59 -1.08 20.37
N TYR A 13 -24.63 -1.52 21.07
CA TYR A 13 -24.75 -2.92 21.52
C TYR A 13 -25.05 -3.91 20.39
N ILE A 14 -25.79 -3.51 19.35
CA ILE A 14 -26.07 -4.38 18.18
C ILE A 14 -24.82 -4.54 17.30
N LEU A 15 -24.04 -3.47 17.11
CA LEU A 15 -22.76 -3.54 16.39
C LEU A 15 -21.71 -4.38 17.14
N PHE A 16 -21.68 -4.32 18.48
CA PHE A 16 -20.80 -5.15 19.30
C PHE A 16 -21.18 -6.64 19.26
N MET A 17 -22.48 -6.98 19.20
CA MET A 17 -22.95 -8.37 19.12
C MET A 17 -22.63 -9.03 17.76
N ILE A 18 -22.64 -8.29 16.65
CA ILE A 18 -22.27 -8.83 15.34
C ILE A 18 -20.74 -9.06 15.27
N ALA A 19 -19.94 -8.16 15.83
CA ALA A 19 -18.48 -8.34 15.90
C ALA A 19 -18.07 -9.54 16.79
N VAL A 20 -18.84 -9.85 17.84
CA VAL A 20 -18.57 -11.00 18.73
C VAL A 20 -19.01 -12.33 18.12
N ILE A 21 -20.06 -12.37 17.29
CA ILE A 21 -20.48 -13.58 16.58
C ILE A 21 -19.48 -13.95 15.45
N CYS A 22 -18.78 -12.97 14.87
CA CYS A 22 -17.69 -13.24 13.93
C CYS A 22 -16.40 -13.77 14.62
N PHE A 23 -16.20 -13.54 15.92
CA PHE A 23 -15.01 -14.03 16.66
C PHE A 23 -15.26 -15.29 17.51
N ALA A 24 -16.51 -15.68 17.74
CA ALA A 24 -16.84 -16.89 18.52
C ALA A 24 -16.80 -18.20 17.71
N ALA A 25 -16.43 -18.17 16.43
CA ALA A 25 -16.30 -19.36 15.58
C ALA A 25 -14.91 -20.03 15.65
N ILE A 26 -13.95 -19.53 16.43
CA ILE A 26 -12.58 -20.10 16.51
C ILE A 26 -12.24 -20.69 17.88
N CYS A 27 -13.23 -21.07 18.69
CA CYS A 27 -12.95 -21.75 19.96
C CYS A 27 -14.00 -22.82 20.26
N MET A 28 -13.83 -24.01 19.69
CA MET A 28 -14.15 -25.28 20.36
C MET A 28 -13.49 -26.45 19.62
N GLY A 29 -12.46 -27.04 20.23
CA GLY A 29 -11.84 -28.25 19.71
C GLY A 29 -10.49 -28.63 20.33
N CYS A 30 -10.41 -28.77 21.65
CA CYS A 30 -9.34 -29.58 22.25
C CYS A 30 -9.56 -31.04 21.85
N GLY A 31 -8.84 -31.53 20.84
CA GLY A 31 -8.86 -32.92 20.42
C GLY A 31 -7.83 -33.16 19.32
N LYS A 32 -6.79 -33.94 19.62
CA LYS A 32 -5.79 -34.41 18.65
C LYS A 32 -6.45 -35.10 17.47
N VAL A 33 -6.30 -34.59 16.25
CA VAL A 33 -6.09 -35.40 15.02
C VAL A 33 -5.34 -34.53 13.99
N ASP A 34 -4.39 -35.16 13.32
CA ASP A 34 -3.60 -34.69 12.19
C ASP A 34 -4.48 -34.32 10.97
N ASP A 35 -3.84 -33.66 10.01
CA ASP A 35 -4.26 -33.37 8.63
C ASP A 35 -4.95 -32.03 8.34
N GLY A 36 -4.28 -31.24 7.49
CA GLY A 36 -4.85 -30.12 6.76
C GLY A 36 -4.12 -28.80 7.00
N GLN A 37 -2.80 -28.79 6.80
CA GLN A 37 -2.06 -27.55 6.61
C GLN A 37 -2.68 -26.84 5.40
N GLU A 38 -3.51 -25.81 5.63
CA GLU A 38 -3.72 -24.77 4.64
C GLU A 38 -2.34 -24.18 4.38
N GLU A 39 -1.68 -24.68 3.35
CA GLU A 39 -0.54 -24.01 2.75
C GLU A 39 -1.06 -22.65 2.30
N SER A 40 -0.85 -21.62 3.13
CA SER A 40 -0.75 -20.28 2.58
C SER A 40 0.32 -20.40 1.51
N THR A 41 -0.02 -20.09 0.27
CA THR A 41 0.93 -19.86 -0.83
C THR A 41 1.76 -18.59 -0.56
N GLY A 42 2.10 -18.34 0.71
CA GLY A 42 2.88 -17.24 1.19
C GLY A 42 4.23 -17.31 0.53
N ILE A 43 4.46 -16.38 -0.38
CA ILE A 43 5.70 -16.20 -1.09
C ILE A 43 6.78 -16.01 -0.04
N GLN A 44 7.64 -17.02 0.12
CA GLN A 44 8.67 -17.00 1.15
C GLN A 44 9.73 -15.97 0.80
N ILE A 45 9.86 -14.95 1.65
CA ILE A 45 10.94 -13.97 1.58
C ILE A 45 12.27 -14.69 1.80
N LYS A 46 13.20 -14.55 0.86
CA LYS A 46 14.54 -15.13 0.98
C LYS A 46 15.42 -14.19 1.80
N SER A 47 15.53 -14.45 3.09
CA SER A 47 16.50 -13.79 3.95
C SER A 47 17.92 -14.27 3.65
N GLY A 48 18.91 -13.39 3.80
CA GLY A 48 20.31 -13.66 3.51
C GLY A 48 20.98 -12.49 2.80
N ASP A 49 22.26 -12.68 2.47
CA ASP A 49 22.98 -11.76 1.59
C ASP A 49 22.36 -11.84 0.19
N VAL A 50 22.22 -10.68 -0.47
CA VAL A 50 21.69 -10.57 -1.84
C VAL A 50 22.69 -9.85 -2.74
N GLU A 51 22.55 -9.98 -4.06
CA GLU A 51 23.55 -9.48 -5.01
C GLU A 51 23.44 -7.97 -5.20
N SER A 52 22.23 -7.41 -5.09
CA SER A 52 21.97 -6.02 -5.43
C SER A 52 20.76 -5.42 -4.69
N ALA A 53 20.58 -4.11 -4.85
CA ALA A 53 19.41 -3.37 -4.39
C ALA A 53 18.09 -3.88 -5.01
N GLU A 54 18.14 -4.36 -6.26
CA GLU A 54 16.97 -4.88 -6.99
C GLU A 54 16.37 -6.12 -6.32
N ASP A 55 17.20 -6.95 -5.70
CA ASP A 55 16.73 -8.15 -4.99
C ASP A 55 15.82 -7.82 -3.79
N MET A 56 15.91 -6.59 -3.26
CA MET A 56 15.07 -6.13 -2.15
C MET A 56 13.65 -5.76 -2.59
N ALA A 57 13.36 -5.66 -3.89
CA ALA A 57 12.00 -5.40 -4.38
C ALA A 57 11.00 -6.48 -3.91
N GLN A 58 11.47 -7.71 -3.63
CA GLN A 58 10.65 -8.78 -3.08
C GLN A 58 10.01 -8.45 -1.71
N ILE A 59 10.64 -7.55 -0.94
CA ILE A 59 10.10 -7.03 0.34
C ILE A 59 9.57 -5.59 0.21
N GLY A 60 9.50 -5.09 -1.02
CA GLY A 60 8.90 -3.82 -1.38
C GLY A 60 9.78 -2.60 -1.17
N VAL A 61 11.09 -2.77 -1.05
CA VAL A 61 12.03 -1.66 -0.84
C VAL A 61 13.11 -1.68 -1.91
N TYR A 62 13.59 -0.50 -2.29
CA TYR A 62 14.86 -0.34 -3.00
C TYR A 62 15.75 0.54 -2.15
N LEU A 63 16.98 0.09 -1.89
CA LEU A 63 17.97 0.79 -1.11
C LEU A 63 19.32 0.64 -1.79
N ASP A 64 19.97 1.74 -2.12
CA ASP A 64 21.31 1.73 -2.71
C ASP A 64 22.12 2.95 -2.25
N VAL A 65 23.38 3.00 -2.69
CA VAL A 65 24.32 4.08 -2.44
C VAL A 65 25.04 4.49 -3.73
N ASP A 66 25.53 5.73 -3.79
CA ASP A 66 26.30 6.23 -4.91
C ASP A 66 27.67 5.54 -5.01
N LYS A 67 27.71 4.50 -5.84
CA LYS A 67 28.90 3.70 -6.13
C LYS A 67 30.02 4.47 -6.85
N ASN A 68 29.74 5.68 -7.34
CA ASN A 68 30.75 6.51 -8.00
C ASN A 68 31.54 7.38 -7.00
N SER A 69 31.07 7.49 -5.76
CA SER A 69 31.78 8.22 -4.72
C SER A 69 33.01 7.45 -4.25
N SER A 70 34.18 8.09 -4.28
CA SER A 70 35.41 7.53 -3.72
C SER A 70 35.39 7.37 -2.19
N GLU A 71 34.44 8.01 -1.52
CA GLU A 71 34.26 7.91 -0.07
C GLU A 71 33.49 6.65 0.34
N ILE A 72 32.74 6.05 -0.61
CA ILE A 72 31.95 4.85 -0.36
C ILE A 72 32.74 3.60 -0.70
N THR A 73 32.86 2.70 0.28
CA THR A 73 33.53 1.40 0.13
C THR A 73 32.74 0.29 0.84
N ASP A 74 33.13 -0.97 0.62
CA ASP A 74 32.57 -2.15 1.30
C ASP A 74 31.02 -2.29 1.23
N VAL A 75 30.40 -1.92 0.11
CA VAL A 75 28.94 -2.02 -0.07
C VAL A 75 28.47 -3.47 -0.07
N LYS A 76 27.49 -3.79 0.78
CA LYS A 76 26.88 -5.12 0.92
C LYS A 76 25.37 -5.00 1.09
N TYR A 77 24.65 -5.91 0.46
CA TYR A 77 23.19 -5.98 0.49
C TYR A 77 22.73 -7.21 1.25
N LYS A 78 21.72 -7.04 2.09
CA LYS A 78 21.13 -8.13 2.87
C LYS A 78 19.63 -7.93 3.07
N ILE A 79 18.91 -9.04 3.06
CA ILE A 79 17.53 -9.13 3.53
C ILE A 79 17.52 -9.89 4.87
N SER A 80 16.88 -9.32 5.88
CA SER A 80 16.72 -9.92 7.20
C SER A 80 15.25 -9.88 7.62
N GLY A 81 14.51 -10.96 7.35
CA GLY A 81 13.05 -10.92 7.43
C GLY A 81 12.51 -9.90 6.41
N ASP A 82 11.67 -8.98 6.86
CA ASP A 82 11.11 -7.89 6.03
C ASP A 82 11.95 -6.60 6.05
N ILE A 83 13.25 -6.70 6.39
CA ILE A 83 14.15 -5.55 6.46
C ILE A 83 15.20 -5.67 5.35
N GLY A 84 15.23 -4.68 4.46
CA GLY A 84 16.33 -4.46 3.53
C GLY A 84 17.45 -3.70 4.22
N ILE A 85 18.69 -4.14 4.04
CA ILE A 85 19.87 -3.56 4.69
C ILE A 85 20.97 -3.36 3.64
N VAL A 86 21.43 -2.12 3.52
CA VAL A 86 22.66 -1.78 2.79
C VAL A 86 23.71 -1.37 3.81
N SER A 87 24.74 -2.20 3.96
CA SER A 87 25.90 -1.88 4.79
C SER A 87 27.03 -1.37 3.91
N PHE A 88 27.65 -0.26 4.30
CA PHE A 88 28.76 0.32 3.56
C PHE A 88 29.68 1.09 4.50
N ARG A 89 30.80 1.56 3.98
CA ARG A 89 31.68 2.50 4.67
C ARG A 89 31.66 3.85 3.97
N TYR A 90 31.48 4.91 4.74
CA TYR A 90 31.69 6.28 4.29
C TYR A 90 32.95 6.82 4.95
N SER A 91 33.98 7.16 4.17
CA SER A 91 35.28 7.63 4.68
C SER A 91 35.86 6.72 5.78
N GLY A 92 35.67 5.41 5.61
CA GLY A 92 36.12 4.35 6.53
C GLY A 92 35.16 4.03 7.69
N VAL A 93 34.17 4.87 7.95
CA VAL A 93 33.16 4.70 9.01
C VAL A 93 32.03 3.78 8.56
N LYS A 94 31.66 2.80 9.38
CA LYS A 94 30.54 1.90 9.07
C LYS A 94 29.20 2.66 9.11
N VAL A 95 28.39 2.45 8.08
CA VAL A 95 27.02 2.97 7.94
C VAL A 95 26.08 1.82 7.55
N GLU A 96 24.85 1.85 8.05
CA GLU A 96 23.77 0.97 7.61
C GLU A 96 22.53 1.78 7.23
N LEU A 97 22.12 1.66 5.98
CA LEU A 97 20.81 2.11 5.50
C LEU A 97 19.84 0.93 5.59
N ARG A 98 18.66 1.14 6.15
CA ARG A 98 17.62 0.12 6.30
C ARG A 98 16.26 0.65 5.87
N GLY A 99 15.43 -0.26 5.38
CA GLY A 99 14.05 0.03 4.97
C GLY A 99 13.14 -1.16 5.21
N SER A 100 11.90 -0.90 5.61
CA SER A 100 10.88 -1.93 5.77
C SER A 100 9.47 -1.36 5.65
N CYS A 101 8.56 -2.16 5.09
CA CYS A 101 7.12 -1.90 5.08
C CYS A 101 6.38 -2.48 6.31
N LYS A 102 7.08 -3.21 7.21
CA LYS A 102 6.46 -3.85 8.38
C LYS A 102 6.94 -3.33 9.73
N TYR A 103 8.18 -2.85 9.79
CA TYR A 103 8.80 -2.44 11.05
C TYR A 103 8.68 -0.94 11.27
N GLU A 104 8.36 -0.56 12.50
CA GLU A 104 8.42 0.83 12.98
C GLU A 104 9.88 1.28 13.15
N MET A 105 10.10 2.59 13.22
CA MET A 105 11.42 3.23 13.12
C MET A 105 12.49 2.63 14.05
N TYR A 106 12.23 2.57 15.36
CA TYR A 106 13.21 2.07 16.34
C TYR A 106 13.47 0.56 16.21
N ASP A 107 12.41 -0.22 15.94
CA ASP A 107 12.51 -1.66 15.73
C ASP A 107 13.29 -1.98 14.45
N LEU A 108 13.05 -1.21 13.38
CA LEU A 108 13.78 -1.29 12.11
C LEU A 108 15.28 -1.06 12.31
N ALA A 109 15.64 -0.05 13.10
CA ALA A 109 17.03 0.24 13.41
C ALA A 109 17.64 -0.71 14.45
N GLY A 110 16.82 -1.47 15.18
CA GLY A 110 17.29 -2.32 16.27
C GLY A 110 17.99 -1.51 17.37
N VAL A 111 17.47 -0.30 17.65
CA VAL A 111 17.98 0.59 18.70
C VAL A 111 16.88 0.87 19.72
N GLU A 112 17.23 0.88 21.00
CA GLU A 112 16.27 1.21 22.06
C GLU A 112 15.89 2.70 21.99
N ASN A 113 14.59 2.98 22.08
CA ASN A 113 14.12 4.36 22.23
C ASN A 113 14.40 4.83 23.66
N THR A 114 15.50 5.55 23.85
CA THR A 114 15.88 6.09 25.16
C THR A 114 15.23 7.44 25.47
N SER A 115 14.48 8.04 24.54
CA SER A 115 13.82 9.36 24.66
C SER A 115 14.74 10.53 25.10
N ASN A 116 16.05 10.30 25.19
CA ASN A 116 17.05 11.20 25.77
C ASN A 116 18.07 11.70 24.73
N GLY A 117 17.92 11.34 23.46
CA GLY A 117 18.75 11.88 22.38
C GLY A 117 18.29 13.28 22.00
N ASP A 118 19.23 14.16 21.66
CA ASP A 118 18.93 15.48 21.08
C ASP A 118 18.24 15.28 19.73
N MET A 119 16.91 15.31 19.76
CA MET A 119 16.06 15.16 18.58
C MET A 119 16.09 16.44 17.77
N ILE A 120 16.52 16.33 16.52
CA ILE A 120 16.46 17.40 15.53
C ILE A 120 15.54 16.94 14.40
N THR A 121 14.76 17.88 13.84
CA THR A 121 13.94 17.60 12.66
C THR A 121 14.64 18.10 11.40
N GLY A 122 14.49 17.37 10.31
CA GLY A 122 15.11 17.66 9.03
C GLY A 122 14.27 17.20 7.86
N ASN A 123 14.87 17.21 6.68
CA ASN A 123 14.26 16.75 5.45
C ASN A 123 15.23 15.83 4.70
N ILE A 124 14.73 14.69 4.25
CA ILE A 124 15.48 13.74 3.41
C ILE A 124 14.64 13.52 2.15
N GLN A 125 15.13 14.03 1.01
CA GLN A 125 14.49 13.87 -0.31
C GLN A 125 12.99 14.25 -0.32
N GLY A 126 12.59 15.30 0.40
CA GLY A 126 11.20 15.75 0.49
C GLY A 126 10.43 15.19 1.69
N TYR A 127 10.92 14.15 2.36
CA TYR A 127 10.28 13.55 3.54
C TYR A 127 10.74 14.19 4.84
N SER A 128 9.81 14.39 5.76
CA SER A 128 10.13 14.79 7.14
C SER A 128 10.97 13.71 7.81
N ALA A 129 12.08 14.14 8.41
CA ALA A 129 13.02 13.25 9.07
C ALA A 129 13.32 13.68 10.51
N THR A 130 13.67 12.71 11.34
CA THR A 130 14.13 12.93 12.73
C THR A 130 15.52 12.35 12.91
N TYR A 131 16.40 13.11 13.55
CA TYR A 131 17.80 12.74 13.80
C TYR A 131 18.07 12.63 15.30
N TYR A 132 18.82 11.60 15.70
CA TYR A 132 19.22 11.37 17.08
C TYR A 132 20.72 11.13 17.18
N THR A 133 21.36 11.79 18.15
CA THR A 133 22.73 11.46 18.54
C THR A 133 22.71 10.34 19.57
N LEU A 134 23.50 9.30 19.31
CA LEU A 134 23.73 8.18 20.21
C LEU A 134 25.18 8.24 20.72
N THR A 135 25.46 7.55 21.82
CA THR A 135 26.82 7.47 22.37
C THR A 135 27.31 6.01 22.36
N PRO A 136 28.10 5.59 21.35
CA PRO A 136 28.42 6.32 20.10
C PRO A 136 27.26 6.24 19.09
N GLY A 137 27.27 7.11 18.08
CA GLY A 137 26.43 6.96 16.89
C GLY A 137 25.64 8.20 16.49
N ARG A 138 25.09 8.16 15.27
CA ARG A 138 24.12 9.13 14.76
C ARG A 138 23.11 8.39 13.91
N ILE A 139 21.82 8.55 14.18
CA ILE A 139 20.76 7.87 13.46
C ILE A 139 19.73 8.85 12.90
N ALA A 140 19.27 8.60 11.69
CA ALA A 140 18.16 9.30 11.06
C ALA A 140 17.00 8.34 10.79
N PHE A 141 15.77 8.82 10.95
CA PHE A 141 14.54 8.14 10.59
C PHE A 141 13.66 9.00 9.71
N TRP A 142 13.03 8.40 8.72
CA TRP A 142 12.02 9.03 7.86
C TRP A 142 11.06 7.97 7.31
N SER A 143 9.95 8.43 6.72
CA SER A 143 8.93 7.55 6.14
C SER A 143 8.28 8.24 4.95
N ASP A 144 7.88 7.44 3.96
CA ASP A 144 7.04 7.89 2.85
C ASP A 144 5.54 7.59 3.07
N GLY A 145 5.19 7.08 4.26
CA GLY A 145 3.83 6.67 4.65
C GLY A 145 3.52 5.18 4.42
N LYS A 146 4.33 4.47 3.64
CA LYS A 146 4.22 3.00 3.45
C LYS A 146 5.48 2.27 3.90
N ILE A 147 6.64 2.89 3.75
CA ILE A 147 7.94 2.33 4.08
C ILE A 147 8.60 3.25 5.09
N ASN A 148 9.07 2.63 6.17
CA ASN A 148 9.93 3.28 7.15
C ASN A 148 11.38 3.05 6.77
N TYR A 149 12.19 4.08 6.95
CA TYR A 149 13.61 4.07 6.64
C TYR A 149 14.42 4.50 7.84
N SER A 150 15.65 3.98 7.93
CA SER A 150 16.63 4.42 8.91
C SER A 150 18.04 4.44 8.32
N LEU A 151 18.85 5.42 8.71
CA LEU A 151 20.27 5.45 8.41
C LEU A 151 21.04 5.53 9.73
N TYR A 152 21.88 4.54 10.00
CA TYR A 152 22.70 4.51 11.21
C TYR A 152 24.20 4.63 10.89
N ILE A 153 24.83 5.69 11.39
CA ILE A 153 26.27 5.91 11.41
C ILE A 153 26.82 5.45 12.77
N TYR A 154 27.76 4.49 12.77
CA TYR A 154 28.24 3.81 13.98
C TYR A 154 29.25 4.62 14.83
N VAL A 155 29.39 5.91 14.56
CA VAL A 155 30.18 6.86 15.36
C VAL A 155 29.35 8.11 15.61
N THR A 156 29.66 8.83 16.69
CA THR A 156 29.08 10.17 16.89
C THR A 156 29.56 11.08 15.76
N ALA A 157 28.60 11.64 15.01
CA ALA A 157 28.85 12.47 13.84
C ALA A 157 28.12 13.81 13.96
N SER A 158 28.66 14.85 13.31
CA SER A 158 27.99 16.15 13.18
C SER A 158 26.83 16.08 12.18
N ASP A 159 26.00 17.12 12.17
CA ASP A 159 24.91 17.26 11.19
C ASP A 159 25.44 17.36 9.75
N GLU A 160 26.61 17.97 9.57
CA GLU A 160 27.29 18.08 8.28
C GLU A 160 27.63 16.70 7.71
N VAL A 161 28.30 15.86 8.51
CA VAL A 161 28.64 14.48 8.12
C VAL A 161 27.38 13.64 7.86
N LEU A 162 26.33 13.80 8.68
CA LEU A 162 25.06 13.11 8.44
C LEU A 162 24.47 13.50 7.09
N ASN A 163 24.42 14.79 6.78
CA ASN A 163 23.86 15.29 5.52
C ASN A 163 24.71 14.87 4.30
N GLU A 164 26.03 14.83 4.44
CA GLU A 164 26.93 14.31 3.39
C GLU A 164 26.64 12.84 3.09
N VAL A 165 26.55 11.98 4.12
CA VAL A 165 26.20 10.56 3.95
C VAL A 165 24.82 10.41 3.30
N LEU A 166 23.83 11.20 3.76
CA LEU A 166 22.48 11.19 3.19
C LEU A 166 22.44 11.62 1.71
N SER A 167 23.38 12.45 1.26
CA SER A 167 23.47 12.86 -0.14
C SER A 167 23.90 11.72 -1.07
N HIS A 168 24.45 10.64 -0.52
CA HIS A 168 24.91 9.48 -1.28
C HIS A 168 23.96 8.28 -1.24
N ILE A 169 22.84 8.35 -0.50
CA ILE A 169 21.89 7.23 -0.48
C ILE A 169 20.80 7.39 -1.53
N VAL A 170 20.31 6.26 -2.03
CA VAL A 170 19.15 6.16 -2.90
C VAL A 170 18.15 5.24 -2.23
N PHE A 171 16.88 5.64 -2.19
CA PHE A 171 15.80 4.78 -1.73
C PHE A 171 14.55 5.02 -2.57
N GLU A 172 13.79 3.95 -2.82
CA GLU A 172 12.53 4.03 -3.55
C GLU A 172 11.47 3.18 -2.86
N ASN A 173 10.22 3.60 -3.04
CA ASN A 173 9.08 2.80 -2.65
C ASN A 173 8.77 1.79 -3.74
N ARG A 174 8.90 0.50 -3.41
CA ARG A 174 8.54 -0.61 -4.30
C ARG A 174 7.49 -1.51 -3.66
N TYR A 175 6.67 -0.98 -2.76
CA TYR A 175 5.69 -1.75 -2.00
C TYR A 175 4.75 -2.56 -2.91
N THR A 176 4.36 -1.98 -4.06
CA THR A 176 3.51 -2.62 -5.07
C THR A 176 4.21 -3.70 -5.89
N ASP A 177 5.53 -3.80 -5.82
CA ASP A 177 6.31 -4.84 -6.51
C ASP A 177 6.30 -6.16 -5.73
N ARG A 178 5.88 -6.12 -4.46
CA ARG A 178 5.73 -7.31 -3.63
C ARG A 178 4.64 -8.21 -4.22
N ALA A 179 4.99 -9.48 -4.39
CA ALA A 179 4.09 -10.41 -5.03
C ALA A 179 2.82 -10.72 -4.21
N ASP A 180 2.87 -10.65 -2.87
CA ASP A 180 1.66 -10.75 -2.04
C ASP A 180 0.75 -9.52 -2.19
N VAL A 181 1.34 -8.32 -2.38
CA VAL A 181 0.58 -7.10 -2.66
C VAL A 181 -0.04 -7.15 -4.05
N GLN A 182 0.68 -7.63 -5.06
CA GLN A 182 0.14 -7.82 -6.41
C GLN A 182 -1.04 -8.80 -6.42
N GLN A 183 -0.91 -9.93 -5.72
CA GLN A 183 -1.99 -10.91 -5.59
C GLN A 183 -3.21 -10.33 -4.86
N GLN A 184 -2.99 -9.52 -3.83
CA GLN A 184 -4.07 -8.84 -3.12
C GLN A 184 -4.78 -7.84 -4.04
N ILE A 185 -4.03 -7.02 -4.78
CA ILE A 185 -4.57 -6.06 -5.75
C ILE A 185 -5.39 -6.78 -6.83
N GLU A 186 -4.92 -7.92 -7.35
CA GLU A 186 -5.68 -8.73 -8.32
C GLU A 186 -6.99 -9.23 -7.71
N THR A 187 -6.94 -9.78 -6.50
CA THR A 187 -8.12 -10.26 -5.78
C THR A 187 -9.14 -9.14 -5.55
N ASP A 188 -8.68 -8.00 -5.04
CA ASP A 188 -9.50 -6.83 -4.76
C ASP A 188 -10.06 -6.19 -6.03
N SER A 189 -9.29 -6.20 -7.13
CA SER A 189 -9.76 -5.71 -8.43
C SER A 189 -10.93 -6.54 -8.95
N ARG A 190 -10.90 -7.86 -8.75
CA ARG A 190 -11.98 -8.77 -9.13
C ARG A 190 -13.23 -8.54 -8.27
N ALA A 191 -13.05 -8.40 -6.96
CA ALA A 191 -14.14 -8.08 -6.05
C ALA A 191 -14.79 -6.73 -6.37
N PHE A 192 -13.99 -5.73 -6.74
CA PHE A 192 -14.51 -4.44 -7.19
C PHE A 192 -15.25 -4.55 -8.53
N ALA A 193 -14.74 -5.35 -9.48
CA ALA A 193 -15.42 -5.61 -10.75
C ALA A 193 -16.78 -6.31 -10.54
N GLU A 194 -16.86 -7.28 -9.61
CA GLU A 194 -18.13 -7.89 -9.19
C GLU A 194 -19.11 -6.86 -8.60
N LYS A 195 -18.59 -5.93 -7.78
CA LYS A 195 -19.38 -4.82 -7.24
C LYS A 195 -19.91 -3.91 -8.36
N ILE A 196 -19.10 -3.61 -9.38
CA ILE A 196 -19.53 -2.87 -10.58
C ILE A 196 -20.71 -3.60 -11.24
N VAL A 197 -20.55 -4.87 -11.60
CA VAL A 197 -21.61 -5.65 -12.26
C VAL A 197 -22.92 -5.59 -11.46
N LYS A 198 -22.83 -5.77 -10.14
CA LYS A 198 -23.98 -5.70 -9.26
C LYS A 198 -24.67 -4.32 -9.29
N VAL A 199 -23.89 -3.25 -9.13
CA VAL A 199 -24.42 -1.87 -9.14
C VAL A 199 -25.12 -1.55 -10.47
N PHE A 200 -24.56 -2.02 -11.59
CA PHE A 200 -25.19 -1.85 -12.90
C PHE A 200 -26.49 -2.66 -13.03
N ASN A 201 -26.52 -3.90 -12.55
CA ASN A 201 -27.72 -4.75 -12.58
C ASN A 201 -28.85 -4.23 -11.69
N ASP A 202 -28.51 -3.66 -10.54
CA ASP A 202 -29.45 -3.10 -9.59
C ASP A 202 -29.85 -1.65 -9.94
N GLU A 203 -29.25 -1.06 -10.98
CA GLU A 203 -29.35 0.36 -11.35
C GLU A 203 -29.13 1.30 -10.13
N ASP A 204 -28.15 0.96 -9.28
CA ASP A 204 -27.94 1.55 -7.96
C ASP A 204 -27.02 2.78 -8.01
N LEU A 205 -27.60 3.94 -8.35
CA LEU A 205 -26.90 5.22 -8.35
C LEU A 205 -26.35 5.63 -6.97
N GLU A 206 -27.01 5.22 -5.88
CA GLU A 206 -26.59 5.62 -4.54
C GLU A 206 -25.27 4.95 -4.14
N THR A 207 -25.10 3.67 -4.46
CA THR A 207 -23.80 3.01 -4.27
C THR A 207 -22.77 3.45 -5.32
N MET A 208 -23.20 3.70 -6.56
CA MET A 208 -22.29 4.11 -7.63
C MET A 208 -21.58 5.42 -7.32
N LYS A 209 -22.23 6.37 -6.66
CA LYS A 209 -21.65 7.70 -6.43
C LYS A 209 -20.35 7.66 -5.63
N ASP A 210 -20.23 6.70 -4.71
CA ASP A 210 -19.05 6.48 -3.86
C ASP A 210 -17.98 5.64 -4.59
N MET A 211 -18.29 5.13 -5.78
CA MET A 211 -17.39 4.33 -6.59
C MET A 211 -16.74 5.12 -7.72
N VAL A 212 -17.17 6.36 -8.01
CA VAL A 212 -16.70 7.12 -9.17
C VAL A 212 -15.66 8.16 -8.75
N LEU A 213 -14.56 8.25 -9.49
CA LEU A 213 -13.55 9.29 -9.30
C LEU A 213 -13.97 10.56 -10.04
N TYR A 214 -14.53 11.57 -9.39
CA TYR A 214 -14.97 12.79 -10.10
C TYR A 214 -13.82 13.76 -10.42
N PRO A 215 -13.95 14.59 -11.49
CA PRO A 215 -15.00 14.59 -12.51
C PRO A 215 -14.80 13.49 -13.56
N GLN A 216 -15.88 13.04 -14.22
CA GLN A 216 -15.81 12.05 -15.30
C GLN A 216 -16.49 12.48 -16.58
N GLU A 217 -15.93 12.08 -17.72
CA GLU A 217 -16.60 12.18 -19.01
C GLU A 217 -17.32 10.86 -19.33
N THR A 218 -18.62 10.93 -19.61
CA THR A 218 -19.38 9.78 -20.11
C THR A 218 -19.24 9.68 -21.63
N SER A 219 -19.41 8.46 -22.17
CA SER A 219 -19.47 8.29 -23.62
C SER A 219 -20.67 9.07 -24.19
N GLY A 220 -20.38 10.17 -24.90
CA GLY A 220 -21.39 11.11 -25.40
C GLY A 220 -21.06 12.59 -25.17
N GLY A 221 -19.98 12.90 -24.44
CA GLY A 221 -19.55 14.28 -24.19
C GLY A 221 -20.30 14.97 -23.04
N GLN A 222 -21.10 14.24 -22.28
CA GLN A 222 -21.61 14.70 -20.99
C GLN A 222 -20.51 14.52 -19.95
N SER A 223 -20.30 15.55 -19.12
CA SER A 223 -19.40 15.47 -17.97
C SER A 223 -20.23 15.37 -16.70
N ILE A 224 -19.81 14.49 -15.80
CA ILE A 224 -20.34 14.33 -14.46
C ILE A 224 -19.28 14.89 -13.52
N ALA A 225 -19.48 16.12 -13.05
CA ALA A 225 -18.48 16.81 -12.26
C ALA A 225 -18.48 16.40 -10.77
N ASN A 226 -19.58 15.83 -10.27
CA ASN A 226 -19.77 15.52 -8.86
C ASN A 226 -20.94 14.53 -8.64
N GLU A 227 -21.10 14.07 -7.39
CA GLU A 227 -22.17 13.16 -6.97
C GLU A 227 -23.58 13.67 -7.32
N ASN A 228 -23.88 14.96 -7.13
CA ASN A 228 -25.21 15.48 -7.41
C ASN A 228 -25.54 15.41 -8.90
N GLU A 229 -24.56 15.65 -9.77
CA GLU A 229 -24.74 15.50 -11.22
C GLU A 229 -24.95 14.04 -11.61
N LEU A 230 -24.22 13.10 -10.99
CA LEU A 230 -24.45 11.66 -11.20
C LEU A 230 -25.87 11.27 -10.82
N LEU A 231 -26.34 11.68 -9.63
CA LEU A 231 -27.67 11.32 -9.13
C LEU A 231 -28.82 11.92 -9.97
N ASN A 232 -28.54 12.97 -10.75
CA ASN A 232 -29.52 13.60 -11.63
C ASN A 232 -29.48 13.09 -13.08
N ILE A 233 -28.55 12.19 -13.43
CA ILE A 233 -28.49 11.61 -14.77
C ILE A 233 -29.68 10.68 -15.01
N SER A 234 -30.16 10.62 -16.25
CA SER A 234 -31.15 9.61 -16.65
C SER A 234 -30.54 8.22 -16.45
N LYS A 235 -31.16 7.39 -15.61
CA LYS A 235 -30.75 5.99 -15.41
C LYS A 235 -30.60 5.23 -16.73
N LYS A 236 -31.47 5.49 -17.71
CA LYS A 236 -31.44 4.85 -19.03
C LYS A 236 -30.23 5.23 -19.87
N ASP A 237 -29.64 6.39 -19.60
CA ASP A 237 -28.47 6.88 -20.33
C ASP A 237 -27.17 6.29 -19.72
N LEU A 238 -27.22 5.87 -18.45
CA LEU A 238 -26.09 5.29 -17.73
C LEU A 238 -26.11 3.76 -17.74
N PHE A 239 -27.25 3.15 -17.41
CA PHE A 239 -27.47 1.70 -17.34
C PHE A 239 -28.10 1.20 -18.63
N THR A 240 -27.36 1.28 -19.74
CA THR A 240 -27.90 0.84 -21.04
C THR A 240 -27.97 -0.68 -21.12
N ASP A 241 -28.98 -1.22 -21.81
CA ASP A 241 -29.13 -2.67 -22.02
C ASP A 241 -27.88 -3.30 -22.65
N ILE A 242 -27.21 -2.56 -23.54
CA ILE A 242 -26.02 -3.03 -24.25
C ILE A 242 -24.82 -3.12 -23.29
N LEU A 243 -24.62 -2.12 -22.42
CA LEU A 243 -23.56 -2.16 -21.42
C LEU A 243 -23.85 -3.23 -20.37
N MET A 244 -25.08 -3.33 -19.86
CA MET A 244 -25.46 -4.38 -18.92
C MET A 244 -25.23 -5.77 -19.54
N LYS A 245 -25.60 -5.98 -20.81
CA LYS A 245 -25.29 -7.25 -21.49
C LYS A 245 -23.78 -7.53 -21.57
N ALA A 246 -22.96 -6.51 -21.81
CA ALA A 246 -21.51 -6.64 -21.85
C ALA A 246 -20.89 -6.96 -20.48
N LEU A 247 -21.44 -6.40 -19.40
CA LEU A 247 -21.00 -6.66 -18.02
C LEU A 247 -21.45 -8.02 -17.50
N ASN A 248 -22.57 -8.55 -18.00
CA ASN A 248 -23.11 -9.86 -17.66
C ASN A 248 -22.70 -10.98 -18.64
N ASP A 249 -21.73 -10.74 -19.53
CA ASP A 249 -21.15 -11.83 -20.32
C ASP A 249 -20.58 -12.88 -19.35
N GLU A 250 -20.82 -14.16 -19.63
CA GLU A 250 -20.43 -15.26 -18.72
C GLU A 250 -18.92 -15.26 -18.42
N ASN A 251 -18.12 -14.70 -19.32
CA ASN A 251 -16.67 -14.59 -19.18
C ASN A 251 -16.22 -13.16 -18.80
N ALA A 252 -17.12 -12.24 -18.45
CA ALA A 252 -16.76 -10.83 -18.22
C ALA A 252 -15.74 -10.65 -17.08
N LEU A 253 -15.91 -11.40 -15.99
CA LEU A 253 -15.01 -11.38 -14.83
C LEU A 253 -13.70 -12.15 -15.08
N ASP A 254 -13.77 -13.25 -15.83
CA ASP A 254 -12.60 -14.03 -16.21
C ASP A 254 -11.75 -13.30 -17.26
N ASN A 255 -12.38 -12.44 -18.05
CA ASN A 255 -11.75 -11.54 -19.01
C ASN A 255 -11.50 -10.14 -18.43
N LEU A 256 -11.51 -9.98 -17.10
CA LEU A 256 -11.05 -8.75 -16.45
C LEU A 256 -9.62 -8.49 -16.93
N ARG A 257 -9.43 -7.36 -17.61
CA ARG A 257 -8.17 -7.05 -18.28
C ARG A 257 -7.63 -5.72 -17.82
N LYS A 258 -6.34 -5.51 -18.01
CA LYS A 258 -5.74 -4.18 -17.93
C LYS A 258 -5.71 -3.51 -19.30
N THR A 259 -5.64 -2.19 -19.32
CA THR A 259 -5.27 -1.40 -20.50
C THR A 259 -3.84 -1.76 -20.96
N ASN A 260 -3.49 -1.41 -22.19
CA ASN A 260 -2.18 -1.77 -22.76
C ASN A 260 -0.99 -1.18 -22.00
N ASP A 261 -1.17 -0.02 -21.36
CA ASP A 261 -0.19 0.64 -20.49
C ASP A 261 -0.23 0.14 -19.04
N GLY A 262 -1.16 -0.77 -18.71
CA GLY A 262 -1.31 -1.36 -17.39
C GLY A 262 -1.93 -0.45 -16.33
N SER A 263 -2.37 0.77 -16.71
CA SER A 263 -2.81 1.82 -15.77
C SER A 263 -4.22 1.62 -15.24
N GLU A 264 -5.13 1.00 -16.02
CA GLU A 264 -6.52 0.79 -15.63
C GLU A 264 -6.95 -0.67 -15.82
N TYR A 265 -7.89 -1.10 -14.97
CA TYR A 265 -8.66 -2.32 -15.15
C TYR A 265 -9.91 -2.04 -15.98
N VAL A 266 -10.33 -3.01 -16.79
CA VAL A 266 -11.46 -2.90 -17.70
C VAL A 266 -12.33 -4.15 -17.62
N ILE A 267 -13.60 -3.97 -17.28
CA ILE A 267 -14.62 -5.02 -17.29
C ILE A 267 -15.65 -4.77 -18.41
N GLY A 268 -16.06 -5.84 -19.09
CA GLY A 268 -16.97 -5.81 -20.23
C GLY A 268 -16.26 -6.04 -21.57
N THR A 269 -16.93 -5.69 -22.67
CA THR A 269 -16.40 -5.92 -24.03
C THR A 269 -15.40 -4.84 -24.46
N ASN A 270 -14.89 -4.90 -25.69
CA ASN A 270 -13.98 -3.88 -26.23
C ASN A 270 -14.65 -2.51 -26.44
N TYR A 271 -15.97 -2.47 -26.63
CA TYR A 271 -16.70 -1.24 -26.99
C TYR A 271 -17.71 -0.79 -25.92
N LYS A 272 -18.01 -1.68 -24.98
CA LYS A 272 -19.01 -1.49 -23.91
C LYS A 272 -18.41 -2.02 -22.63
N ASN A 273 -17.90 -1.12 -21.80
CA ASN A 273 -17.07 -1.47 -20.66
C ASN A 273 -17.02 -0.35 -19.62
N VAL A 274 -16.51 -0.71 -18.45
CA VAL A 274 -16.22 0.19 -17.35
C VAL A 274 -14.73 0.11 -17.04
N HIS A 275 -14.07 1.26 -16.98
CA HIS A 275 -12.67 1.37 -16.55
C HIS A 275 -12.63 1.75 -15.08
N PHE A 276 -11.64 1.23 -14.36
CA PHE A 276 -11.42 1.56 -12.97
C PHE A 276 -9.94 1.41 -12.58
N ILE A 277 -9.51 2.13 -11.56
CA ILE A 277 -8.13 2.16 -11.07
C ILE A 277 -8.08 1.94 -9.57
N LEU A 278 -6.93 1.50 -9.06
CA LEU A 278 -6.57 1.68 -7.65
C LEU A 278 -5.97 3.09 -7.50
N ASN A 279 -6.64 3.96 -6.75
CA ASN A 279 -6.16 5.32 -6.53
C ASN A 279 -5.05 5.39 -5.46
N ASP A 280 -4.49 6.59 -5.27
CA ASP A 280 -3.39 6.83 -4.30
C ASP A 280 -3.80 6.57 -2.84
N ASP A 281 -5.10 6.67 -2.53
CA ASP A 281 -5.66 6.33 -1.22
C ASP A 281 -5.78 4.81 -0.99
N GLY A 282 -5.44 4.00 -1.99
CA GLY A 282 -5.55 2.54 -1.94
C GLY A 282 -6.98 2.02 -2.12
N GLN A 283 -7.83 2.77 -2.83
CA GLN A 283 -9.22 2.43 -3.10
C GLN A 283 -9.46 2.26 -4.60
N PHE A 284 -10.23 1.23 -4.96
CA PHE A 284 -10.68 1.08 -6.34
C PHE A 284 -11.81 2.05 -6.66
N VAL A 285 -11.70 2.73 -7.80
CA VAL A 285 -12.65 3.74 -8.28
C VAL A 285 -12.84 3.66 -9.79
N ILE A 286 -14.07 3.86 -10.25
CA ILE A 286 -14.47 3.96 -11.65
C ILE A 286 -13.95 5.26 -12.24
N THR A 287 -13.25 5.15 -13.36
CA THR A 287 -12.65 6.25 -14.13
C THR A 287 -13.27 6.40 -15.50
N LYS A 288 -14.10 5.46 -15.95
CA LYS A 288 -14.78 5.59 -17.24
C LYS A 288 -15.96 4.65 -17.36
N ILE A 289 -17.04 5.13 -17.98
CA ILE A 289 -18.18 4.30 -18.36
C ILE A 289 -18.40 4.48 -19.87
N ASN A 290 -18.13 3.41 -20.63
CA ASN A 290 -18.32 3.38 -22.07
C ASN A 290 -19.63 2.66 -22.40
N ASN A 291 -20.71 3.44 -22.50
CA ASN A 291 -21.97 3.05 -23.13
C ASN A 291 -21.90 2.97 -24.64
#